data_AF-A0A2H0H5H9-F1
#
_entry.id   AF-A0A2H0H5H9-F1
#
_cell.length_a   1.000
_cell.length_b   1.000
_cell.length_c   1.000
_cell.angle_alpha   90.00
_cell.angle_beta   90.00
_cell.angle_gamma   90.00
#
_symmetry.space_group_name_H-M   'P 1'
#
loop_
_entity.id
_entity.type
_entity.pdbx_description
1 polymer ?
#
loop_
_entity_poly.entity_id
_entity_poly.type
_entity_poly.pdbx_seq_one_letter_code
_entity_poly.pdbx_strand_id
1 'polypeptide(L)'
;TNEGPACVGCHKVKDERIFSSGTLAKDLTESYDILGSAGIAAVIKSPPFPVMTAAFTNHDLTEEEVINVTAYLKNVSEERYYQRPTDFSTTFAFFGLVVFATIFMSTVLLYFKRKKFPVNREILDRPSKVIN
;
A
#
# COMPACT_ATOMS: atom_id res chain seq x y z
N THR A 1 -5.21 -23.79 -8.68
CA THR A 1 -4.50 -23.38 -7.46
C THR A 1 -5.10 -24.09 -6.28
N ASN A 2 -4.30 -24.44 -5.26
CA ASN A 2 -4.76 -25.21 -4.11
C ASN A 2 -5.40 -24.35 -2.98
N GLU A 3 -6.05 -23.25 -3.35
CA GLU A 3 -6.74 -22.31 -2.44
C GLU A 3 -5.87 -21.64 -1.35
N GLY A 4 -4.55 -21.83 -1.39
CA GLY A 4 -3.61 -21.13 -0.50
C GLY A 4 -3.55 -19.62 -0.76
N PRO A 5 -3.06 -18.83 0.22
CA PRO A 5 -2.91 -17.40 0.07
C PRO A 5 -1.88 -17.05 -1.02
N ALA A 6 -2.13 -15.96 -1.74
CA ALA A 6 -1.16 -15.44 -2.70
C ALA A 6 0.14 -15.02 -1.98
N CYS A 7 1.30 -15.46 -2.48
CA CYS A 7 2.61 -15.15 -1.88
C CYS A 7 2.80 -13.63 -1.71
N VAL A 8 2.34 -12.85 -2.69
CA VAL A 8 2.39 -11.39 -2.72
C VAL A 8 1.50 -10.72 -1.68
N GLY A 9 0.61 -11.46 -1.01
CA GLY A 9 -0.15 -10.94 0.13
C GLY A 9 0.73 -10.67 1.36
N CYS A 10 1.81 -11.42 1.52
CA CYS A 10 2.78 -11.22 2.61
C CYS A 10 4.10 -10.63 2.13
N HIS A 11 4.51 -11.01 0.92
CA HIS A 11 5.79 -10.64 0.33
C HIS A 11 5.65 -9.52 -0.71
N LYS A 12 6.76 -8.81 -0.93
CA LYS A 12 6.93 -7.89 -2.06
C LYS A 12 7.86 -8.46 -3.11
N VAL A 13 7.63 -8.05 -4.35
CA VAL A 13 8.47 -8.33 -5.53
C VAL A 13 8.51 -7.07 -6.40
N LYS A 14 9.62 -6.86 -7.09
CA LYS A 14 9.80 -5.76 -8.04
C LYS A 14 9.28 -6.14 -9.42
N ASP A 15 7.97 -6.01 -9.59
CA ASP A 15 7.26 -6.33 -10.84
C ASP A 15 6.19 -5.25 -11.10
N GLU A 16 6.22 -4.58 -12.26
CA GLU A 16 5.27 -3.52 -12.61
C GLU A 16 3.82 -4.01 -12.71
N ARG A 17 3.60 -5.31 -12.89
CA ARG A 17 2.27 -5.93 -12.96
C ARG A 17 1.61 -6.03 -11.58
N ILE A 18 2.38 -5.88 -10.50
CA ILE A 18 1.91 -6.06 -9.12
C ILE A 18 1.76 -4.71 -8.44
N PHE A 19 0.51 -4.26 -8.35
CA PHE A 19 0.14 -2.99 -7.73
C PHE A 19 -0.11 -3.09 -6.21
N SER A 20 -0.36 -4.31 -5.72
CA SER A 20 -0.61 -4.58 -4.31
C SER A 20 0.31 -5.70 -3.84
N SER A 21 1.16 -5.41 -2.86
CA SER A 21 2.05 -6.39 -2.25
C SER A 21 2.13 -6.23 -0.73
N GLY A 22 2.47 -7.31 -0.06
CA GLY A 22 2.64 -7.34 1.39
C GLY A 22 3.99 -6.81 1.83
N THR A 23 4.02 -6.17 2.99
CA THR A 23 5.24 -5.66 3.64
C THR A 23 5.58 -6.43 4.93
N LEU A 24 4.83 -7.49 5.24
CA LEU A 24 4.98 -8.27 6.46
C LEU A 24 6.17 -9.25 6.39
N ALA A 25 6.55 -9.67 5.19
CA ALA A 25 7.61 -10.65 4.97
C ALA A 25 8.73 -10.10 4.06
N LYS A 26 9.75 -10.94 3.81
CA LYS A 26 10.95 -10.54 3.07
C LYS A 26 10.63 -10.20 1.61
N ASP A 27 11.40 -9.26 1.05
CA ASP A 27 11.42 -8.99 -0.39
C ASP A 27 11.92 -10.21 -1.16
N LEU A 28 11.14 -10.69 -2.11
CA LEU A 28 11.47 -11.86 -2.93
C LEU A 28 12.08 -11.47 -4.28
N THR A 29 12.27 -10.18 -4.57
CA THR A 29 12.80 -9.69 -5.85
C THR A 29 14.09 -10.40 -6.28
N GLU A 30 15.00 -10.62 -5.34
CA GLU A 30 16.32 -11.24 -5.61
C GLU A 30 16.40 -12.67 -5.07
N SER A 31 15.26 -13.26 -4.68
CA SER A 31 15.24 -14.57 -4.02
C SER A 31 15.82 -15.68 -4.90
N TYR A 32 15.59 -15.62 -6.21
CA TYR A 32 16.13 -16.60 -7.16
C TYR A 32 17.64 -16.47 -7.34
N ASP A 33 18.17 -15.25 -7.45
CA ASP A 33 19.63 -15.02 -7.51
C ASP A 33 20.35 -15.59 -6.27
N ILE A 34 19.70 -15.53 -5.10
CA ILE A 34 20.28 -15.96 -3.82
C ILE A 34 20.17 -17.47 -3.61
N LEU A 35 18.99 -18.06 -3.85
CA LEU A 35 18.67 -19.43 -3.46
C LEU A 35 18.68 -20.43 -4.63
N GLY A 36 18.56 -19.93 -5.87
CA GLY A 36 18.32 -20.76 -7.04
C GLY A 36 16.99 -21.53 -6.98
N SER A 37 16.76 -22.37 -7.99
CA SER A 37 15.52 -23.16 -8.10
C SER A 37 15.33 -24.13 -6.94
N ALA A 38 16.40 -24.88 -6.58
CA ALA A 38 16.33 -25.89 -5.52
C ALA A 38 16.08 -25.26 -4.14
N GLY A 39 16.73 -24.12 -3.85
CA GLY A 39 16.54 -23.43 -2.58
C GLY A 39 15.13 -22.85 -2.44
N ILE A 40 14.60 -22.23 -3.49
CA ILE A 40 13.20 -21.75 -3.50
C ILE A 40 12.23 -22.91 -3.31
N ALA A 41 12.38 -24.00 -4.07
CA ALA A 41 11.49 -25.15 -3.96
C ALA A 41 11.52 -25.76 -2.56
N ALA A 42 12.69 -25.86 -1.92
CA ALA A 42 12.82 -26.35 -0.56
C ALA A 42 12.11 -25.46 0.47
N VAL A 43 12.28 -24.13 0.36
CA VAL A 43 11.62 -23.17 1.27
C VAL A 43 10.12 -23.16 1.08
N ILE A 44 9.61 -23.30 -0.14
CA ILE A 44 8.16 -23.26 -0.39
C ILE A 44 7.50 -24.57 0.05
N LYS A 45 8.12 -25.74 -0.21
CA LYS A 45 7.57 -27.05 0.18
C LYS A 45 7.69 -27.32 1.68
N SER A 46 8.67 -26.74 2.35
CA SER A 46 8.91 -26.94 3.77
C SER A 46 9.42 -25.65 4.41
N PRO A 47 8.54 -24.63 4.55
CA PRO A 47 8.96 -23.33 5.02
C PRO A 47 9.43 -23.39 6.47
N PRO A 48 10.65 -22.90 6.78
CA PRO A 48 11.15 -22.81 8.15
C PRO A 48 10.56 -21.62 8.91
N PHE A 49 9.43 -21.08 8.45
CA PHE A 49 8.82 -19.84 8.93
C PHE A 49 7.41 -20.15 9.47
N PRO A 50 7.20 -20.16 10.80
CA PRO A 50 5.93 -20.61 11.39
C PRO A 50 4.69 -19.91 10.84
N VAL A 51 4.78 -18.61 10.55
CA VAL A 51 3.67 -17.83 9.97
C VAL A 51 3.33 -18.31 8.56
N MET A 52 4.35 -18.60 7.73
CA MET A 52 4.13 -19.12 6.38
C MET A 52 3.56 -20.54 6.44
N THR A 53 4.09 -21.40 7.30
CA THR A 53 3.56 -22.76 7.52
C THR A 53 2.10 -22.73 7.95
N ALA A 54 1.75 -21.85 8.90
CA ALA A 54 0.37 -21.67 9.34
C ALA A 54 -0.54 -21.16 8.22
N ALA A 55 -0.05 -20.24 7.38
CA ALA A 55 -0.82 -19.66 6.29
C ALA A 55 -1.20 -20.66 5.18
N PHE A 56 -0.39 -21.71 4.99
CA PHE A 56 -0.64 -22.78 4.00
C PHE A 56 -1.18 -24.07 4.63
N THR A 57 -1.58 -24.06 5.91
CA THR A 57 -2.12 -25.26 6.57
C THR A 57 -3.36 -25.80 5.81
N ASN A 58 -3.33 -27.09 5.44
CA ASN A 58 -4.32 -27.78 4.60
C ASN A 58 -4.39 -27.31 3.13
N HIS A 59 -3.50 -26.42 2.72
CA HIS A 59 -3.45 -25.83 1.38
C HIS A 59 -2.01 -25.88 0.83
N ASP A 60 -1.36 -27.04 0.98
CA ASP A 60 0.03 -27.24 0.54
C ASP A 60 0.16 -26.98 -0.97
N LEU A 61 1.26 -26.36 -1.39
CA LEU A 61 1.46 -26.10 -2.81
C LEU A 61 1.67 -27.42 -3.56
N THR A 62 0.96 -27.54 -4.68
CA THR A 62 1.17 -28.62 -5.64
C THR A 62 2.54 -28.50 -6.32
N GLU A 63 3.03 -29.59 -6.88
CA GLU A 63 4.29 -29.59 -7.65
C GLU A 63 4.28 -28.57 -8.80
N GLU A 64 3.16 -28.44 -9.49
CA GLU A 64 2.99 -27.46 -10.57
C GLU A 64 3.07 -26.02 -10.04
N GLU A 65 2.43 -25.72 -8.91
CA GLU A 65 2.51 -24.40 -8.29
C GLU A 65 3.92 -24.05 -7.84
N VAL A 66 4.66 -25.02 -7.27
CA VAL A 66 6.06 -24.80 -6.89
C VAL A 66 6.90 -24.46 -8.12
N ILE A 67 6.72 -25.16 -9.24
CA ILE A 67 7.42 -24.88 -10.50
C ILE A 67 7.05 -23.48 -11.01
N ASN A 68 5.76 -23.15 -11.05
CA ASN A 68 5.28 -21.88 -11.56
C ASN A 68 5.77 -20.70 -10.71
N VAL A 69 5.70 -20.80 -9.38
CA VAL A 69 6.21 -19.76 -8.47
C VAL A 69 7.73 -19.62 -8.59
N THR A 70 8.46 -20.74 -8.70
CA THR A 70 9.92 -20.71 -8.88
C THR A 70 10.31 -20.06 -10.20
N ALA A 71 9.62 -20.39 -11.29
CA ALA A 71 9.84 -19.78 -12.61
C ALA A 71 9.48 -18.28 -12.60
N TYR A 72 8.41 -17.91 -11.91
CA TYR A 72 8.05 -16.50 -11.73
C TYR A 72 9.12 -15.73 -10.96
N LEU A 73 9.60 -16.26 -9.83
CA LEU A 73 10.66 -15.61 -9.05
C LEU A 73 11.97 -15.50 -9.82
N LYS A 74 12.28 -16.46 -10.70
CA LYS A 74 13.37 -16.34 -11.67
C LYS A 74 13.18 -15.13 -12.57
N ASN A 75 12.03 -15.03 -13.23
CA ASN A 75 11.72 -13.92 -14.13
C ASN A 75 11.81 -12.57 -13.41
N VAL A 76 11.25 -12.47 -12.21
CA VAL A 76 11.35 -11.25 -11.38
C VAL A 76 12.81 -10.89 -11.10
N SER A 77 13.63 -11.87 -10.72
CA SER A 77 15.05 -11.66 -10.41
C SER A 77 15.86 -11.21 -11.63
N GLU A 78 15.58 -11.76 -12.80
CA GLU A 78 16.23 -11.40 -14.07
C GLU A 78 15.77 -10.02 -14.59
N GLU A 79 14.47 -9.74 -14.52
CA GLU A 79 13.89 -8.50 -15.07
C GLU A 79 13.98 -7.31 -14.12
N ARG A 80 14.35 -7.49 -12.84
CA ARG A 80 14.35 -6.44 -11.81
C ARG A 80 15.07 -5.14 -12.20
N TYR A 81 16.06 -5.20 -13.07
CA TYR A 81 16.81 -4.02 -13.52
C TYR A 81 16.04 -3.20 -14.56
N TYR A 82 15.17 -3.85 -15.33
CA TYR A 82 14.36 -3.23 -16.38
C TYR A 82 13.00 -2.75 -15.85
N GLN A 83 12.52 -3.34 -14.75
CA GLN A 83 11.28 -2.97 -14.09
C GLN A 83 11.47 -1.69 -13.24
N ARG A 84 10.59 -0.71 -13.44
CA ARG A 84 10.44 0.52 -12.65
C ARG A 84 9.00 0.61 -12.12
N PRO A 85 8.64 -0.22 -11.12
CA PRO A 85 7.31 -0.15 -10.51
C PRO A 85 7.01 1.28 -10.05
N THR A 86 5.89 1.81 -10.53
CA THR A 86 5.48 3.19 -10.26
C THR A 86 5.12 3.34 -8.79
N ASP A 87 5.73 4.31 -8.12
CA ASP A 87 5.36 4.66 -6.76
C ASP A 87 4.07 5.49 -6.77
N PHE A 88 2.94 4.80 -6.60
CA PHE A 88 1.64 5.44 -6.49
C PHE A 88 1.51 6.29 -5.21
N SER A 89 2.32 6.05 -4.18
CA SER A 89 2.24 6.78 -2.91
C SER A 89 2.57 8.26 -3.09
N THR A 90 3.68 8.55 -3.77
CA THR A 90 4.11 9.94 -4.03
C THR A 90 3.15 10.68 -4.94
N THR A 91 2.68 10.01 -6.00
CA THR A 91 1.70 10.56 -6.94
C THR A 91 0.39 10.86 -6.21
N PHE A 92 -0.10 9.94 -5.40
CA PHE A 92 -1.31 10.12 -4.60
C PHE A 92 -1.16 11.26 -3.59
N ALA A 93 -0.03 11.33 -2.88
CA ALA A 93 0.25 12.40 -1.93
C ALA A 93 0.26 13.78 -2.60
N PHE A 94 0.87 13.89 -3.79
CA PHE A 94 0.89 15.12 -4.56
C PHE A 94 -0.52 15.57 -4.98
N PHE A 95 -1.30 14.69 -5.61
CA PHE A 95 -2.67 15.01 -5.99
C PHE A 95 -3.56 15.33 -4.77
N GLY A 96 -3.40 14.60 -3.68
CA GLY A 96 -4.08 14.86 -2.42
C GLY A 96 -3.77 16.27 -1.88
N LEU A 97 -2.51 16.69 -1.93
CA LEU A 97 -2.09 18.03 -1.51
C LEU A 97 -2.67 19.12 -2.42
N VAL A 98 -2.67 18.91 -3.74
CA VAL A 98 -3.25 19.86 -4.71
C VAL A 98 -4.76 20.04 -4.47
N VAL A 99 -5.50 18.95 -4.30
CA VAL A 99 -6.93 18.99 -4.02
C VAL A 99 -7.20 19.68 -2.68
N PHE A 100 -6.46 19.32 -1.64
CA PHE A 100 -6.55 19.95 -0.33
C PHE A 100 -6.31 21.47 -0.40
N ALA A 101 -5.24 21.90 -1.05
CA ALA A 101 -4.91 23.32 -1.20
C ALA A 101 -6.00 24.07 -1.97
N THR A 102 -6.58 23.46 -3.00
CA THR A 102 -7.66 24.06 -3.80
C THR A 102 -8.93 24.26 -2.97
N ILE A 103 -9.34 23.25 -2.20
CA ILE A 103 -10.48 23.35 -1.28
C ILE A 103 -10.20 24.40 -0.21
N PHE A 104 -9.03 24.34 0.43
CA PHE A 104 -8.65 25.30 1.47
C PHE A 104 -8.68 26.73 0.95
N MET A 105 -8.05 27.00 -0.19
CA MET A 105 -8.01 28.32 -0.81
C MET A 105 -9.42 28.82 -1.18
N SER A 106 -10.27 27.96 -1.76
CA SER A 106 -11.65 28.35 -2.08
C SER A 106 -12.48 28.69 -0.83
N THR A 107 -12.37 27.90 0.25
CA THR A 107 -13.08 28.18 1.50
C THR A 107 -12.64 29.51 2.11
N VAL A 108 -11.33 29.78 2.12
CA VAL A 108 -10.76 31.02 2.60
C VAL A 108 -11.26 32.21 1.77
N LEU A 109 -11.21 32.13 0.43
CA LEU A 109 -11.73 33.18 -0.47
C LEU A 109 -13.23 33.46 -0.28
N LEU A 110 -14.04 32.41 -0.12
CA LEU A 110 -15.48 32.54 0.12
C LEU A 110 -15.76 33.16 1.50
N TYR A 111 -14.98 32.79 2.53
CA TYR A 111 -15.14 33.32 3.88
C TYR A 111 -14.56 34.73 4.06
N PHE A 112 -13.60 35.16 3.23
CA PHE A 112 -13.02 36.51 3.29
C PHE A 112 -14.06 37.63 3.17
N LYS A 113 -15.13 37.41 2.40
CA LYS A 113 -16.22 38.38 2.22
C LYS A 113 -17.41 38.16 3.15
N ARG A 114 -17.36 37.16 4.04
CA ARG A 114 -18.48 36.85 4.93
C ARG A 114 -18.52 37.84 6.10
N LYS A 115 -19.71 38.31 6.48
CA LYS A 115 -19.89 39.22 7.61
C LYS A 115 -19.37 38.55 8.89
N LYS A 116 -18.41 39.19 9.57
CA LYS A 116 -17.79 38.70 10.82
C LYS A 116 -18.77 38.70 12.00
N PHE A 117 -19.85 39.46 11.91
CA PHE A 117 -20.84 39.61 12.97
C PHE A 117 -22.26 39.35 12.44
N PRO A 118 -23.13 38.78 13.28
CA PRO A 118 -24.54 38.62 12.91
C PRO A 118 -25.22 40.00 12.85
N VAL A 119 -26.29 40.11 12.06
CA VAL A 119 -27.00 41.38 11.81
C VAL A 119 -27.60 41.96 13.10
N ASN A 120 -27.94 41.10 14.06
CA ASN A 120 -28.50 41.48 15.37
C ASN A 120 -27.44 41.69 16.47
N ARG A 121 -26.15 41.87 16.12
CA ARG A 121 -25.07 42.06 17.10
C ARG A 121 -25.40 43.13 18.13
N GLU A 122 -25.90 44.28 17.69
CA GLU A 122 -26.24 45.39 18.60
C GLU A 122 -27.35 45.02 19.61
N ILE A 123 -28.24 44.10 19.26
CA ILE A 123 -29.29 43.60 20.15
C ILE A 123 -28.68 42.62 21.17
N LEU A 124 -27.75 41.78 20.74
CA LEU A 124 -27.04 40.81 21.60
C LEU A 124 -26.04 41.47 22.55
N ASP A 125 -25.41 42.59 22.14
CA ASP A 125 -24.46 43.35 22.97
C ASP A 125 -25.18 44.34 23.92
N ARG A 126 -26.50 44.53 23.79
CA ARG A 126 -27.28 45.45 24.63
C ARG A 126 -27.33 45.04 26.11
N PRO A 127 -27.55 43.77 26.49
CA PRO A 127 -27.57 43.35 27.90
C PRO A 127 -26.20 43.51 28.57
N SER A 128 -25.10 43.16 27.89
CA SER A 128 -23.74 43.22 28.48
C SER A 128 -23.27 44.65 28.76
N LYS A 129 -23.77 45.64 28.02
CA LYS A 129 -23.45 47.06 28.19
C LYS A 129 -24.18 47.75 29.35
N VAL A 130 -25.21 47.09 29.91
CA VAL A 130 -26.01 47.62 31.04
C VAL A 130 -25.52 47.07 32.39
N ILE A 131 -24.78 45.96 32.38
CA ILE A 131 -24.33 45.24 33.59
C ILE A 131 -22.89 45.62 33.98
N ASN A 132 -22.14 46.30 33.11
CA ASN A 132 -20.83 46.92 33.38
C ASN A 132 -20.98 48.44 33.42
#